data_AF-A0A1R2AKZ8-F1
#
_entry.id   AF-A0A1R2AKZ8-F1
#
_cell.length_a   1.000
_cell.length_b   1.000
_cell.length_c   1.000
_cell.angle_alpha   90.00
_cell.angle_beta   90.00
_cell.angle_gamma   90.00
#
_symmetry.space_group_name_H-M   'P 1'
#
loop_
_entity.id
_entity.type
_entity.pdbx_description
1 polymer ?
#
loop_
_entity_poly.entity_id
_entity_poly.type
_entity_poly.pdbx_seq_one_letter_code
_entity_poly.pdbx_strand_id
1 'polypeptide(L)'
;MENEKPKKQGKSNPTFSCSVCETIHSSMKSAILCESCNNLACKHHSKNVGTLFFCDTCIKNEIKCEILSQNALDIKKLEQELKAYSNREEAMVKEIHIKTKTTGELEWQLNLKLKENDEEIENLNKKIASKITEKENNEDKYIILQDEKRELEENLSELFKKLTTEKVAITKIEREKKNFDKQISDLENKGKELINRCNETIPYRRIRNTTCIKCHENIKTSLKDDIIAALSTSKSSSLIESVVNSPRTRDKNNTPCICRVI
;
A
#
# COMPACT_ATOMS: atom_id res chain seq x y z
N MET A 1 -155.36 9.22 -43.78
CA MET A 1 -154.78 8.55 -42.61
C MET A 1 -154.08 7.31 -43.10
N GLU A 2 -152.76 7.37 -43.00
CA GLU A 2 -151.80 6.33 -43.36
C GLU A 2 -152.03 5.06 -42.55
N ASN A 3 -151.59 3.93 -43.11
CA ASN A 3 -150.90 2.91 -42.33
C ASN A 3 -150.01 2.10 -43.26
N GLU A 4 -148.75 2.51 -43.30
CA GLU A 4 -147.64 1.81 -43.93
C GLU A 4 -147.45 0.42 -43.31
N LYS A 5 -147.26 -0.60 -44.14
CA LYS A 5 -146.75 -1.90 -43.68
C LYS A 5 -145.23 -1.81 -43.49
N PRO A 6 -144.68 -2.33 -42.38
CA PRO A 6 -143.27 -2.18 -42.06
C PRO A 6 -142.38 -3.05 -42.96
N LYS A 7 -141.31 -2.42 -43.48
CA LYS A 7 -140.18 -3.08 -44.13
C LYS A 7 -139.56 -4.10 -43.18
N LYS A 8 -139.49 -5.37 -43.59
CA LYS A 8 -138.68 -6.40 -42.93
C LYS A 8 -137.21 -5.99 -43.02
N GLN A 9 -136.64 -5.55 -41.89
CA GLN A 9 -135.20 -5.42 -41.73
C GLN A 9 -134.58 -6.82 -41.84
N GLY A 10 -133.76 -7.02 -42.87
CA GLY A 10 -132.92 -8.20 -42.97
C GLY A 10 -131.97 -8.24 -41.77
N LYS A 11 -132.03 -9.33 -41.01
CA LYS A 11 -131.02 -9.65 -39.99
C LYS A 11 -129.67 -9.78 -40.71
N SER A 12 -128.82 -8.77 -40.59
CA SER A 12 -127.40 -8.90 -40.95
C SER A 12 -126.80 -9.98 -40.05
N ASN A 13 -126.38 -11.10 -40.64
CA ASN A 13 -125.58 -12.09 -39.92
C ASN A 13 -124.38 -11.38 -39.29
N PRO A 14 -124.04 -11.61 -38.01
CA PRO A 14 -122.84 -11.06 -37.43
C PRO A 14 -121.64 -11.60 -38.20
N THR A 15 -121.00 -10.73 -38.96
CA THR A 15 -119.71 -11.00 -39.60
C THR A 15 -118.63 -11.00 -38.52
N PHE A 16 -118.10 -12.17 -38.22
CA PHE A 16 -116.98 -12.32 -37.29
C PHE A 16 -115.68 -12.17 -38.07
N SER A 17 -114.87 -11.16 -37.78
CA SER A 17 -113.54 -11.00 -38.40
C SER A 17 -112.45 -11.52 -37.47
N CYS A 18 -111.40 -12.10 -38.06
CA CYS A 18 -110.18 -12.39 -37.33
C CYS A 18 -109.49 -11.08 -36.92
N SER A 19 -109.18 -10.90 -35.63
CA SER A 19 -108.52 -9.70 -35.11
C SER A 19 -107.06 -9.53 -35.55
N VAL A 20 -106.49 -10.49 -36.28
CA VAL A 20 -105.07 -10.49 -36.70
C VAL A 20 -104.92 -10.22 -38.20
N CYS A 21 -105.75 -10.82 -39.04
CA CYS A 21 -105.70 -10.68 -40.50
C CYS A 21 -106.98 -10.09 -41.10
N GLU A 22 -107.91 -9.63 -40.25
CA GLU A 22 -109.18 -8.96 -40.59
C GLU A 22 -110.11 -9.79 -41.49
N THR A 23 -109.77 -11.05 -41.74
CA THR A 23 -110.54 -11.93 -42.63
C THR A 23 -111.91 -12.18 -42.03
N ILE A 24 -112.95 -11.86 -42.80
CA ILE A 24 -114.35 -12.03 -42.43
C ILE A 24 -114.74 -13.50 -42.56
N HIS A 25 -115.27 -14.07 -41.50
CA HIS A 25 -115.82 -15.41 -41.45
C HIS A 25 -117.35 -15.34 -41.55
N SER A 26 -117.89 -15.80 -42.70
CA SER A 26 -119.30 -16.17 -42.77
C SER A 26 -119.51 -17.48 -42.00
N SER A 27 -120.75 -17.72 -41.58
CA SER A 27 -121.27 -18.76 -40.65
C SER A 27 -120.87 -20.24 -40.86
N MET A 28 -119.87 -20.56 -41.68
CA MET A 28 -119.28 -21.89 -41.82
C MET A 28 -117.77 -21.98 -41.53
N LYS A 29 -117.07 -20.88 -41.19
CA LYS A 29 -115.68 -20.92 -40.69
C LYS A 29 -115.65 -20.42 -39.26
N SER A 30 -115.43 -21.33 -38.32
CA SER A 30 -115.41 -21.05 -36.88
C SER A 30 -114.27 -20.11 -36.52
N ALA A 31 -114.58 -18.84 -36.32
CA ALA A 31 -113.72 -17.94 -35.58
C ALA A 31 -113.58 -18.49 -34.15
N ILE A 32 -112.36 -18.57 -33.64
CA ILE A 32 -112.03 -19.16 -32.35
C ILE A 32 -111.79 -18.00 -31.37
N LEU A 33 -112.41 -18.07 -30.20
CA LEU A 33 -112.22 -17.08 -29.15
C LEU A 33 -110.88 -17.33 -28.43
N CYS A 34 -110.04 -16.30 -28.35
CA CYS A 34 -108.82 -16.35 -27.56
C CYS A 34 -109.16 -16.26 -26.06
N GLU A 35 -108.70 -17.23 -25.28
CA GLU A 35 -108.91 -17.29 -23.83
C GLU A 35 -108.31 -16.09 -23.07
N SER A 36 -107.19 -15.55 -23.56
CA SER A 36 -106.46 -14.47 -22.88
C SER A 36 -107.03 -13.07 -23.13
N CYS A 37 -107.53 -12.79 -24.34
CA CYS A 37 -107.93 -11.44 -24.73
C CYS A 37 -109.36 -11.32 -25.26
N ASN A 38 -110.12 -12.42 -25.27
CA ASN A 38 -111.49 -12.50 -25.79
C ASN A 38 -111.66 -12.01 -27.25
N ASN A 39 -110.56 -11.92 -28.00
CA ASN A 39 -110.61 -11.58 -29.42
C ASN A 39 -110.82 -12.85 -30.26
N LEU A 40 -111.51 -12.69 -31.38
CA LEU A 40 -111.73 -13.76 -32.34
C LEU A 40 -110.55 -13.89 -33.29
N ALA A 41 -109.96 -15.07 -33.37
CA ALA A 41 -108.89 -15.40 -34.30
C ALA A 41 -109.32 -16.52 -35.25
N CYS A 42 -108.80 -16.52 -36.47
CA CYS A 42 -108.97 -17.67 -37.36
C CYS A 42 -108.05 -18.81 -36.92
N LYS A 43 -108.36 -20.05 -37.34
CA LYS A 43 -107.56 -21.24 -37.01
C LYS A 43 -106.06 -21.09 -37.32
N HIS A 44 -105.70 -20.29 -38.33
CA HIS A 44 -104.30 -20.05 -38.70
C HIS A 44 -103.56 -19.10 -37.75
N HIS A 45 -104.29 -18.27 -37.00
CA HIS A 45 -103.75 -17.30 -36.05
C HIS A 45 -104.08 -17.65 -34.60
N SER A 46 -104.45 -18.91 -34.35
CA SER A 46 -104.71 -19.46 -33.03
C SER A 46 -103.90 -20.73 -32.83
N LYS A 47 -103.35 -20.93 -31.63
CA LYS A 47 -102.75 -22.20 -31.23
C LYS A 47 -103.51 -22.78 -30.05
N ASN A 48 -103.48 -24.11 -29.97
CA ASN A 48 -104.09 -24.85 -28.87
C ASN A 48 -103.02 -25.15 -27.83
N VAL A 49 -103.29 -24.81 -26.58
CA VAL A 49 -102.50 -25.23 -25.43
C VAL A 49 -103.43 -26.02 -24.52
N GLY A 50 -103.33 -27.35 -24.59
CA GLY A 50 -104.33 -28.23 -23.99
C GLY A 50 -105.71 -28.05 -24.61
N THR A 51 -106.72 -27.74 -23.79
CA THR A 51 -108.11 -27.48 -24.21
C THR A 51 -108.40 -26.01 -24.51
N LEU A 52 -107.43 -25.11 -24.27
CA LEU A 52 -107.59 -23.67 -24.42
C LEU A 52 -107.00 -23.17 -25.75
N PHE A 53 -107.62 -22.13 -26.31
CA PHE A 53 -107.19 -21.50 -27.56
C PHE A 53 -106.63 -20.11 -27.30
N PHE A 54 -105.44 -19.82 -27.82
CA PHE A 54 -104.79 -18.53 -27.70
C PHE A 54 -104.45 -17.97 -29.08
N CYS A 55 -104.68 -16.68 -29.31
CA CYS A 55 -104.25 -16.03 -30.53
C CYS A 55 -102.74 -15.84 -30.55
N ASP A 56 -102.13 -15.87 -31.73
CA ASP A 56 -100.68 -15.70 -31.90
C ASP A 56 -100.16 -14.41 -31.26
N THR A 57 -100.97 -13.35 -31.21
CA THR A 57 -100.61 -12.08 -30.56
C THR A 57 -100.42 -12.24 -29.06
N CYS A 58 -101.33 -12.94 -28.37
CA CYS A 58 -101.20 -13.21 -26.93
C CYS A 58 -99.97 -14.08 -26.63
N ILE A 59 -99.76 -15.14 -27.42
CA ILE A 59 -98.60 -16.04 -27.25
C ILE A 59 -97.28 -15.29 -27.48
N LYS A 60 -97.19 -14.47 -28.54
CA LYS A 60 -95.99 -13.65 -28.80
C LYS A 60 -95.74 -12.64 -27.70
N ASN A 61 -96.79 -12.03 -27.14
CA ASN A 61 -96.66 -11.09 -26.05
C ASN A 61 -96.19 -11.77 -24.76
N GLU A 62 -96.70 -12.96 -24.45
CA GLU A 62 -96.26 -13.76 -23.29
C GLU A 62 -94.77 -14.12 -23.40
N ILE A 63 -94.34 -14.70 -24.53
CA ILE A 63 -92.93 -15.00 -24.80
C ILE A 63 -92.07 -13.73 -24.72
N LYS A 64 -92.55 -12.60 -25.27
CA LYS A 64 -91.84 -11.32 -25.19
C LYS A 64 -91.70 -10.86 -23.75
N CYS A 65 -92.72 -10.99 -22.91
CA CYS A 65 -92.68 -10.63 -21.49
C CYS A 65 -91.70 -11.51 -20.71
N GLU A 66 -91.65 -12.82 -20.98
CA GLU A 66 -90.67 -13.73 -20.39
C GLU A 66 -89.23 -13.33 -20.77
N ILE A 67 -88.98 -13.11 -22.06
CA ILE A 67 -87.67 -12.69 -22.57
C ILE A 67 -87.25 -11.35 -21.96
N LEU A 68 -88.16 -10.37 -21.90
CA LEU A 68 -87.86 -9.06 -21.31
C LEU A 68 -87.55 -9.17 -19.81
N SER A 69 -88.25 -10.05 -19.09
CA SER A 69 -88.01 -10.29 -17.67
C SER A 69 -86.65 -10.96 -17.43
N GLN A 70 -86.32 -11.99 -18.22
CA GLN A 70 -85.02 -12.66 -18.16
C GLN A 70 -83.88 -11.70 -18.52
N ASN A 71 -84.02 -10.94 -19.61
CA ASN A 71 -83.04 -9.95 -20.00
C ASN A 71 -82.83 -8.88 -18.92
N ALA A 72 -83.90 -8.45 -18.23
CA ALA A 72 -83.77 -7.49 -17.13
C ALA A 72 -82.96 -8.05 -15.96
N LEU A 73 -83.10 -9.35 -15.65
CA LEU A 73 -82.28 -10.03 -14.64
C LEU A 73 -80.82 -10.13 -15.08
N ASP A 74 -80.57 -10.49 -16.34
CA ASP A 74 -79.22 -10.63 -16.88
C ASP A 74 -78.51 -9.28 -16.96
N ILE A 75 -79.20 -8.22 -17.40
CA ILE A 75 -78.67 -6.85 -17.39
C ILE A 75 -78.28 -6.44 -15.97
N LYS A 76 -79.15 -6.69 -14.98
CA LYS A 76 -78.86 -6.36 -13.58
C LYS A 76 -77.64 -7.12 -13.05
N LYS A 77 -77.45 -8.38 -13.44
CA LYS A 77 -76.27 -9.17 -13.08
C LYS A 77 -75.00 -8.61 -13.72
N LEU A 78 -75.06 -8.29 -15.02
CA LEU A 78 -73.94 -7.68 -15.74
C LEU A 78 -73.55 -6.31 -15.17
N GLU A 79 -74.52 -5.49 -14.77
CA GLU A 79 -74.25 -4.21 -14.10
C GLU A 79 -73.53 -4.40 -12.76
N GLN A 80 -73.90 -5.43 -11.98
CA GLN A 80 -73.22 -5.77 -10.73
C GLN A 80 -71.79 -6.25 -10.97
N GLU A 81 -71.58 -7.11 -11.96
CA GLU A 81 -70.24 -7.59 -12.34
C GLU A 81 -69.37 -6.44 -12.85
N LEU A 82 -69.90 -5.58 -13.71
CA LEU A 82 -69.19 -4.40 -14.22
C LEU A 82 -68.76 -3.48 -13.07
N LYS A 83 -69.65 -3.24 -12.10
CA LYS A 83 -69.32 -2.45 -10.91
C LYS A 83 -68.21 -3.11 -10.06
N ALA A 84 -68.25 -4.43 -9.92
CA ALA A 84 -67.21 -5.17 -9.21
C ALA A 84 -65.85 -5.07 -9.92
N TYR A 85 -65.83 -5.18 -11.26
CA TYR A 85 -64.61 -4.99 -12.05
C TYR A 85 -64.07 -3.57 -11.94
N SER A 86 -64.92 -2.55 -12.05
CA SER A 86 -64.54 -1.14 -11.88
C SER A 86 -63.90 -0.88 -10.51
N ASN A 87 -64.51 -1.39 -9.43
CA ASN A 87 -63.95 -1.24 -8.08
C ASN A 87 -62.59 -1.93 -7.94
N ARG A 88 -62.41 -3.10 -8.57
CA ARG A 88 -61.15 -3.84 -8.55
C ARG A 88 -60.06 -3.12 -9.35
N GLU A 89 -60.41 -2.56 -10.49
CA GLU A 89 -59.51 -1.76 -11.31
C GLU A 89 -59.03 -0.52 -10.54
N GLU A 90 -59.93 0.22 -9.89
CA GLU A 90 -59.56 1.36 -9.05
C GLU A 90 -58.61 0.98 -7.90
N ALA A 91 -58.83 -0.18 -7.27
CA ALA A 91 -57.95 -0.69 -6.22
C ALA A 91 -56.56 -1.04 -6.78
N MET A 92 -56.49 -1.68 -7.94
CA MET A 92 -55.22 -2.00 -8.62
C MET A 92 -54.47 -0.73 -9.03
N VAL A 93 -55.16 0.27 -9.57
CA VAL A 93 -54.54 1.56 -9.94
C VAL A 93 -53.93 2.25 -8.72
N LYS A 94 -54.63 2.24 -7.58
CA LYS A 94 -54.09 2.79 -6.31
C LYS A 94 -52.86 2.01 -5.84
N GLU A 95 -52.91 0.68 -5.91
CA GLU A 95 -51.79 -0.19 -5.54
C GLU A 95 -50.56 0.06 -6.43
N ILE A 96 -50.76 0.15 -7.75
CA ILE A 96 -49.70 0.47 -8.72
C ILE A 96 -49.10 1.83 -8.37
N HIS A 97 -49.92 2.85 -8.13
CA HIS A 97 -49.43 4.19 -7.78
C HIS A 97 -48.56 4.18 -6.52
N ILE A 98 -48.99 3.49 -5.45
CA ILE A 98 -48.22 3.36 -4.21
C ILE A 98 -46.89 2.63 -4.48
N LYS A 99 -46.93 1.49 -5.20
CA LYS A 99 -45.73 0.71 -5.53
C LYS A 99 -44.75 1.52 -6.36
N THR A 100 -45.21 2.21 -7.41
CA THR A 100 -44.37 3.08 -8.24
C THR A 100 -43.71 4.19 -7.41
N LYS A 101 -44.45 4.82 -6.49
CA LYS A 101 -43.89 5.83 -5.58
C LYS A 101 -42.80 5.23 -4.67
N THR A 102 -43.05 4.06 -4.09
CA THR A 102 -42.06 3.37 -3.24
C THR A 102 -40.83 2.95 -4.03
N THR A 103 -41.00 2.44 -5.25
CA THR A 103 -39.87 2.10 -6.14
C THR A 103 -39.02 3.32 -6.44
N GLY A 104 -39.64 4.46 -6.79
CA GLY A 104 -38.89 5.70 -7.06
C GLY A 104 -38.10 6.20 -5.84
N GLU A 105 -38.67 6.10 -4.64
CA GLU A 105 -37.95 6.44 -3.39
C GLU A 105 -36.75 5.52 -3.15
N LEU A 106 -36.93 4.20 -3.34
CA LEU A 106 -35.83 3.24 -3.19
C LEU A 106 -34.72 3.44 -4.23
N GLU A 107 -35.08 3.74 -5.48
CA GLU A 107 -34.12 4.08 -6.53
C GLU A 107 -33.35 5.36 -6.20
N TRP A 108 -34.03 6.37 -5.67
CA TRP A 108 -33.38 7.61 -5.22
C TRP A 108 -32.39 7.35 -4.08
N GLN A 109 -32.79 6.58 -3.05
CA GLN A 109 -31.90 6.21 -1.94
C GLN A 109 -30.71 5.38 -2.41
N LEU A 110 -30.91 4.45 -3.35
CA LEU A 110 -29.83 3.66 -3.92
C LEU A 110 -28.82 4.54 -4.66
N ASN A 111 -29.31 5.47 -5.48
CA ASN A 111 -28.46 6.42 -6.21
C ASN A 111 -27.67 7.35 -5.28
N LEU A 112 -28.26 7.76 -4.16
CA LEU A 112 -27.55 8.56 -3.15
C LEU A 112 -26.39 7.75 -2.55
N LYS A 113 -26.65 6.51 -2.12
CA LYS A 113 -25.61 5.63 -1.56
C LYS A 113 -24.51 5.29 -2.56
N LEU A 114 -24.84 5.13 -3.84
CA LEU A 114 -23.83 4.90 -4.88
C LEU A 114 -22.87 6.09 -4.99
N LYS A 115 -23.39 7.33 -4.95
CA LYS A 115 -22.54 8.53 -4.95
C LYS A 115 -21.65 8.63 -3.71
N GLU A 116 -22.20 8.35 -2.53
CA GLU A 116 -21.41 8.32 -1.28
C GLU A 116 -20.28 7.29 -1.35
N ASN A 117 -20.56 6.10 -1.90
CA ASN A 117 -19.55 5.06 -2.09
C ASN A 117 -18.48 5.48 -3.12
N ASP A 118 -18.87 6.12 -4.23
CA ASP A 118 -17.93 6.60 -5.25
C ASP A 118 -16.96 7.65 -4.66
N GLU A 119 -17.48 8.56 -3.84
CA GLU A 119 -16.65 9.56 -3.12
C GLU A 119 -15.70 8.89 -2.11
N GLU A 120 -16.15 7.84 -1.40
CA GLU A 120 -15.30 7.07 -0.49
C GLU A 120 -14.19 6.34 -1.25
N ILE A 121 -14.52 5.70 -2.38
CA ILE A 121 -13.55 5.03 -3.25
C ILE A 121 -12.52 6.02 -3.78
N GLU A 122 -12.94 7.21 -4.24
CA GLU A 122 -12.02 8.25 -4.71
C GLU A 122 -11.05 8.69 -3.61
N ASN A 123 -11.57 8.89 -2.39
CA ASN A 123 -10.75 9.25 -1.23
C ASN A 123 -9.76 8.15 -0.84
N LEU A 124 -10.18 6.88 -0.88
CA LEU A 124 -9.29 5.75 -0.63
C LEU A 124 -8.20 5.64 -1.70
N ASN A 125 -8.55 5.83 -2.97
CA ASN A 125 -7.58 5.83 -4.07
C ASN A 125 -6.54 6.93 -3.91
N LYS A 126 -6.93 8.15 -3.51
CA LYS A 126 -6.00 9.24 -3.19
C LYS A 126 -5.04 8.87 -2.05
N LYS A 127 -5.55 8.25 -0.97
CA LYS A 127 -4.72 7.77 0.15
C LYS A 127 -3.77 6.64 -0.23
N ILE A 128 -4.20 5.74 -1.12
CA ILE A 128 -3.35 4.67 -1.63
C ILE A 128 -2.22 5.26 -2.48
N ALA A 129 -2.55 6.17 -3.41
CA ALA A 129 -1.56 6.84 -4.24
C ALA A 129 -0.51 7.57 -3.40
N SER A 130 -0.92 8.34 -2.39
CA SER A 130 0.02 9.03 -1.50
C SER A 130 0.95 8.06 -0.74
N LYS A 131 0.42 6.92 -0.28
CA LYS A 131 1.22 5.89 0.41
C LYS A 131 2.21 5.20 -0.53
N ILE A 132 1.83 4.97 -1.79
CA ILE A 132 2.75 4.40 -2.79
C ILE A 132 3.92 5.36 -3.01
N THR A 133 3.65 6.65 -3.25
CA THR A 133 4.70 7.65 -3.44
C THR A 133 5.60 7.80 -2.21
N GLU A 134 5.03 7.75 -1.00
CA GLU A 134 5.83 7.75 0.24
C GLU A 134 6.74 6.52 0.34
N LYS A 135 6.23 5.34 -0.04
CA LYS A 135 7.00 4.10 -0.03
C LYS A 135 8.15 4.15 -1.04
N GLU A 136 7.89 4.61 -2.26
CA GLU A 136 8.91 4.79 -3.31
C GLU A 136 10.02 5.73 -2.83
N ASN A 137 9.67 6.89 -2.26
CA ASN A 137 10.66 7.82 -1.68
C ASN A 137 11.49 7.20 -0.55
N ASN A 138 10.89 6.33 0.28
CA ASN A 138 11.60 5.65 1.36
C ASN A 138 12.51 4.53 0.84
N GLU A 139 12.09 3.80 -0.20
CA GLU A 139 12.92 2.82 -0.89
C GLU A 139 14.13 3.49 -1.56
N ASP A 140 13.95 4.62 -2.24
CA ASP A 140 15.04 5.40 -2.82
C ASP A 140 16.05 5.85 -1.76
N LYS A 141 15.56 6.38 -0.62
CA LYS A 141 16.43 6.74 0.52
C LYS A 141 17.19 5.54 1.07
N TYR A 142 16.55 4.37 1.14
CA TYR A 142 17.20 3.16 1.61
C TYR A 142 18.33 2.73 0.68
N ILE A 143 18.12 2.81 -0.64
CA ILE A 143 19.15 2.52 -1.65
C ILE A 143 20.36 3.44 -1.47
N ILE A 144 20.14 4.75 -1.31
CA ILE A 144 21.21 5.73 -1.08
C ILE A 144 22.00 5.38 0.20
N LEU A 145 21.31 5.12 1.31
CA LEU A 145 21.96 4.75 2.57
C LEU A 145 22.74 3.44 2.46
N GLN A 146 22.28 2.48 1.65
CA GLN A 146 22.98 1.23 1.41
C GLN A 146 24.27 1.43 0.62
N ASP A 147 24.26 2.35 -0.35
CA ASP A 147 25.44 2.74 -1.11
C ASP A 147 26.47 3.49 -0.24
N GLU A 148 26.03 4.45 0.58
CA GLU A 148 26.88 5.16 1.56
C GLU A 148 27.52 4.20 2.55
N LYS A 149 26.74 3.22 3.06
CA LYS A 149 27.26 2.18 3.95
C LYS A 149 28.37 1.37 3.28
N ARG A 150 28.19 0.98 2.00
CA ARG A 150 29.19 0.23 1.24
C ARG A 150 30.49 1.03 1.09
N GLU A 151 30.39 2.32 0.76
CA GLU A 151 31.56 3.21 0.67
C GLU A 151 32.30 3.33 2.01
N LEU A 152 31.57 3.47 3.11
CA LEU A 152 32.16 3.50 4.45
C LEU A 152 32.87 2.18 4.82
N GLU A 153 32.30 1.03 4.45
CA GLU A 153 32.92 -0.29 4.66
C GLU A 153 34.22 -0.44 3.86
N GLU A 154 34.25 0.05 2.62
CA GLU A 154 35.45 0.07 1.77
C GLU A 154 36.54 0.98 2.38
N ASN A 155 36.18 2.20 2.78
CA ASN A 155 37.08 3.14 3.46
C ASN A 155 37.66 2.56 4.76
N LEU A 156 36.81 1.90 5.57
CA LEU A 156 37.23 1.24 6.80
C LEU A 156 38.23 0.12 6.52
N SER A 157 37.97 -0.70 5.49
CA SER A 157 38.86 -1.77 5.05
C SER A 157 40.23 -1.23 4.60
N GLU A 158 40.24 -0.12 3.87
CA GLU A 158 41.48 0.55 3.45
C GLU A 158 42.28 1.10 4.64
N LEU A 159 41.60 1.73 5.61
CA LEU A 159 42.24 2.18 6.85
C LEU A 159 42.86 1.02 7.64
N PHE A 160 42.16 -0.13 7.73
CA PHE A 160 42.74 -1.31 8.38
C PHE A 160 43.97 -1.85 7.65
N LYS A 161 44.01 -1.81 6.31
CA LYS A 161 45.21 -2.16 5.54
C LYS A 161 46.37 -1.19 5.83
N LYS A 162 46.11 0.12 5.87
CA LYS A 162 47.12 1.12 6.23
C LYS A 162 47.67 0.90 7.64
N LEU A 163 46.77 0.71 8.61
CA LEU A 163 47.13 0.48 10.01
C LEU A 163 47.95 -0.80 10.20
N THR A 164 47.61 -1.88 9.46
CA THR A 164 48.40 -3.11 9.49
C THR A 164 49.78 -2.93 8.87
N THR A 165 49.91 -2.20 7.76
CA THR A 165 51.23 -1.87 7.18
C THR A 165 52.09 -1.03 8.12
N GLU A 166 51.52 -0.01 8.77
CA GLU A 166 52.22 0.81 9.75
C GLU A 166 52.66 0.01 10.97
N LYS A 167 51.79 -0.89 11.48
CA LYS A 167 52.14 -1.78 12.59
C LYS A 167 53.34 -2.67 12.24
N VAL A 168 53.39 -3.22 11.02
CA VAL A 168 54.54 -4.00 10.55
C VAL A 168 55.80 -3.13 10.51
N ALA A 169 55.72 -1.90 9.99
CA ALA A 169 56.84 -0.96 9.97
C ALA A 169 57.36 -0.63 11.39
N ILE A 170 56.46 -0.35 12.35
CA ILE A 170 56.82 -0.11 13.76
C ILE A 170 57.52 -1.32 14.35
N THR A 171 56.98 -2.54 14.17
CA THR A 171 57.62 -3.75 14.71
C THR A 171 59.02 -4.00 14.10
N LYS A 172 59.26 -3.57 12.86
CA LYS A 172 60.59 -3.64 12.24
C LYS A 172 61.54 -2.63 12.92
N ILE A 173 61.12 -1.38 13.08
CA ILE A 173 61.90 -0.33 13.76
C ILE A 173 62.21 -0.74 15.21
N GLU A 174 61.26 -1.33 15.95
CA GLU A 174 61.48 -1.82 17.31
C GLU A 174 62.54 -2.93 17.38
N ARG A 175 62.59 -3.82 16.38
CA ARG A 175 63.65 -4.85 16.29
C ARG A 175 65.01 -4.22 16.00
N GLU A 176 65.07 -3.26 15.08
CA GLU A 176 66.30 -2.53 14.76
C GLU A 176 66.81 -1.76 16.00
N LYS A 177 65.92 -1.09 16.73
CA LYS A 177 66.26 -0.43 17.99
C LYS A 177 66.85 -1.41 19.01
N LYS A 178 66.23 -2.58 19.22
CA LYS A 178 66.78 -3.61 20.13
C LYS A 178 68.18 -4.08 19.71
N ASN A 179 68.44 -4.18 18.40
CA ASN A 179 69.78 -4.50 17.90
C ASN A 179 70.78 -3.37 18.18
N PHE A 180 70.39 -2.10 17.98
CA PHE A 180 71.23 -0.96 18.32
C PHE A 180 71.52 -0.87 19.82
N ASP A 181 70.51 -1.06 20.67
CA ASP A 181 70.68 -1.07 22.14
C ASP A 181 71.70 -2.15 22.56
N LYS A 182 71.67 -3.33 21.93
CA LYS A 182 72.66 -4.39 22.16
C LYS A 182 74.06 -3.98 21.72
N GLN A 183 74.20 -3.39 20.53
CA GLN A 183 75.49 -2.90 20.04
C GLN A 183 76.07 -1.79 20.94
N ILE A 184 75.24 -0.88 21.42
CA ILE A 184 75.63 0.17 22.37
C ILE A 184 76.15 -0.48 23.66
N SER A 185 75.42 -1.44 24.23
CA SER A 185 75.85 -2.14 25.45
C SER A 185 77.19 -2.88 25.26
N ASP A 186 77.37 -3.56 24.12
CA ASP A 186 78.64 -4.23 23.79
C ASP A 186 79.81 -3.23 23.66
N LEU A 187 79.57 -2.07 23.04
CA LEU A 187 80.57 -0.99 22.91
C LEU A 187 80.89 -0.35 24.26
N GLU A 188 79.90 -0.11 25.11
CA GLU A 188 80.10 0.40 26.47
C GLU A 188 80.95 -0.56 27.31
N ASN A 189 80.69 -1.86 27.20
CA ASN A 189 81.48 -2.89 27.89
C ASN A 189 82.92 -2.91 27.40
N LYS A 190 83.15 -2.89 26.08
CA LYS A 190 84.50 -2.78 25.49
C LYS A 190 85.20 -1.48 25.92
N GLY A 191 84.48 -0.37 25.98
CA GLY A 191 84.99 0.91 26.46
C GLY A 191 85.46 0.82 27.92
N LYS A 192 84.65 0.23 28.81
CA LYS A 192 85.03 -0.02 30.21
C LYS A 192 86.26 -0.93 30.31
N GLU A 193 86.33 -1.99 29.51
CA GLU A 193 87.44 -2.93 29.48
C GLU A 193 88.75 -2.27 29.02
N LEU A 194 88.68 -1.40 28.01
CA LEU A 194 89.82 -0.57 27.57
C LEU A 194 90.25 0.43 28.65
N ILE A 195 89.31 1.10 29.30
CA ILE A 195 89.62 2.00 30.43
C ILE A 195 90.34 1.25 31.55
N ASN A 196 89.86 0.07 31.93
CA ASN A 196 90.50 -0.76 32.95
C ASN A 196 91.92 -1.18 32.53
N ARG A 197 92.11 -1.65 31.29
CA ARG A 197 93.43 -1.98 30.74
C ARG A 197 94.38 -0.78 30.73
N CYS A 198 93.91 0.41 30.36
CA CYS A 198 94.70 1.64 30.42
C CYS A 198 95.10 1.98 31.87
N ASN A 199 94.19 1.82 32.83
CA ASN A 199 94.48 2.04 34.24
C ASN A 199 95.49 1.04 34.82
N GLU A 200 95.52 -0.20 34.30
CA GLU A 200 96.50 -1.23 34.69
C GLU A 200 97.88 -1.03 34.04
N THR A 201 97.93 -0.51 32.81
CA THR A 201 99.19 -0.30 32.06
C THR A 201 99.87 1.03 32.35
N ILE A 202 99.13 2.03 32.83
CA ILE A 202 99.71 3.30 33.27
C ILE A 202 99.93 3.21 34.79
N PRO A 203 101.16 2.96 35.27
CA PRO A 203 101.45 3.21 36.67
C PRO A 203 101.34 4.72 36.84
N TYR A 204 100.24 5.20 37.40
CA TYR A 204 100.21 6.50 38.06
C TYR A 204 101.20 6.40 39.23
N ARG A 205 102.49 6.56 38.94
CA ARG A 205 103.46 7.00 39.92
C ARG A 205 102.89 8.33 40.41
N ARG A 206 102.33 8.34 41.63
CA ARG A 206 102.26 9.56 42.41
C ARG A 206 103.68 10.11 42.40
N ILE A 207 103.93 11.12 41.58
CA ILE A 207 105.18 11.86 41.61
C ILE A 207 105.17 12.54 42.97
N ARG A 208 105.83 11.91 43.95
CA ARG A 208 106.17 12.57 45.19
C ARG A 208 107.16 13.66 44.81
N ASN A 209 106.81 14.91 45.09
CA ASN A 209 107.66 16.07 44.88
C ASN A 209 108.90 15.98 45.78
N THR A 210 109.92 15.28 45.32
CA THR A 210 111.26 15.34 45.91
C THR A 210 112.26 15.13 44.79
N THR A 211 112.74 16.22 44.18
CA THR A 211 114.08 16.29 43.59
C THR A 211 114.36 17.72 43.10
N CYS A 212 115.57 18.18 43.38
CA CYS A 212 116.17 19.42 42.86
C CYS A 212 115.90 19.63 41.36
N ILE A 213 115.76 20.89 40.91
CA ILE A 213 115.46 21.29 39.52
C ILE A 213 116.32 20.53 38.49
N LYS A 214 117.62 20.29 38.77
CA LYS A 214 118.51 19.51 37.90
C LYS A 214 118.11 18.03 37.76
N CYS A 215 117.72 17.39 38.86
CA CYS A 215 117.25 16.00 38.83
C CYS A 215 115.88 15.88 38.14
N HIS A 216 115.03 16.90 38.27
CA HIS A 216 113.76 16.97 37.54
C HIS A 216 114.01 17.10 36.02
N GLU A 217 114.93 17.95 35.57
CA GLU A 217 115.28 18.09 34.15
C GLU A 217 115.79 16.76 33.56
N ASN A 218 116.65 16.04 34.29
CA ASN A 218 117.17 14.73 33.88
C ASN A 218 116.10 13.64 33.84
N ILE A 219 115.21 13.56 34.84
CA ILE A 219 114.09 12.60 34.81
C ILE A 219 113.15 12.94 33.66
N LYS A 220 112.86 14.22 33.40
CA LYS A 220 112.00 14.67 32.29
C LYS A 220 112.58 14.33 30.92
N THR A 221 113.90 14.37 30.76
CA THR A 221 114.56 13.93 29.52
C THR A 221 114.54 12.41 29.41
N SER A 222 114.89 11.68 30.46
CA SER A 222 114.82 10.21 30.49
C SER A 222 113.40 9.69 30.19
N LEU A 223 112.37 10.27 30.81
CA LEU A 223 110.97 9.86 30.56
C LEU A 223 110.52 10.21 29.14
N LYS A 224 110.97 11.34 28.58
CA LYS A 224 110.71 11.67 27.17
C LYS A 224 111.31 10.61 26.24
N ASP A 225 112.54 10.20 26.51
CA ASP A 225 113.23 9.19 25.69
C ASP A 225 112.56 7.81 25.84
N ASP A 226 112.13 7.42 27.05
CA ASP A 226 111.38 6.18 27.30
C ASP A 226 110.00 6.18 26.60
N ILE A 227 109.30 7.32 26.62
CA ILE A 227 108.02 7.51 25.91
C ILE A 227 108.24 7.42 24.40
N ILE A 228 109.30 8.04 23.86
CA ILE A 228 109.64 7.94 22.44
C ILE A 228 109.97 6.49 22.07
N ALA A 229 110.74 5.77 22.89
CA ALA A 229 111.07 4.37 22.65
C ALA A 229 109.82 3.47 22.67
N ALA A 230 108.92 3.65 23.64
CA ALA A 230 107.66 2.90 23.71
C ALA A 230 106.73 3.21 22.53
N LEU A 231 106.60 4.48 22.13
CA LEU A 231 105.78 4.89 20.99
C LEU A 231 106.38 4.46 19.64
N SER A 232 107.70 4.25 19.55
CA SER A 232 108.35 3.75 18.33
C SER A 232 108.05 2.27 18.03
N THR A 233 107.60 1.51 19.03
CA THR A 233 107.26 0.07 18.90
C THR A 233 105.78 -0.18 18.59
N SER A 234 104.91 0.82 18.77
CA SER A 234 103.49 0.77 18.39
C SER A 234 103.26 1.62 17.13
N LYS A 235 102.55 1.11 16.13
CA LYS A 235 102.32 1.76 14.81
C LYS A 235 101.40 2.99 14.88
N SER A 236 101.60 3.90 15.83
CA SER A 236 100.85 5.15 16.01
C SER A 236 101.75 6.36 15.76
N SER A 237 101.87 6.77 14.50
CA SER A 237 102.74 7.86 14.04
C SER A 237 102.27 9.26 14.46
N SER A 238 100.97 9.47 14.75
CA SER A 238 100.41 10.80 15.00
C SER A 238 100.71 11.38 16.39
N LEU A 239 101.13 10.57 17.37
CA LEU A 239 101.47 11.04 18.72
C LEU A 239 102.95 11.45 18.86
N ILE A 240 103.81 10.96 17.98
CA ILE A 240 105.27 11.21 18.01
C ILE A 240 105.57 12.67 17.64
N GLU A 241 104.84 13.26 16.68
CA GLU A 241 105.03 14.64 16.22
C GLU A 241 104.76 15.70 17.31
N SER A 242 103.90 15.42 18.27
CA SER A 242 103.60 16.33 19.39
C SER A 242 104.72 16.36 20.45
N VAL A 243 105.42 15.24 20.67
CA VAL A 243 106.45 15.10 21.71
C VAL A 243 107.81 15.65 21.24
N VAL A 244 108.10 15.55 19.94
CA VAL A 244 109.39 15.95 19.34
C VAL A 244 109.57 17.48 19.26
N ASN A 245 108.48 18.25 19.22
CA ASN A 245 108.53 19.72 19.01
C ASN A 245 108.69 20.57 20.28
N SER A 246 109.08 19.97 21.40
CA SER A 246 109.29 20.72 22.66
C SER A 246 110.78 21.10 22.81
N PRO A 247 111.13 22.35 23.15
CA PRO A 247 112.49 22.89 23.03
C PRO A 247 113.54 22.07 23.79
N ARG A 248 114.69 21.79 23.15
CA ARG A 248 115.88 21.27 23.81
C ARG A 248 116.58 22.41 24.57
N THR A 249 116.47 22.43 25.89
CA THR A 249 117.31 23.29 26.74
C THR A 249 118.72 22.68 26.81
N ARG A 250 119.73 23.44 26.38
CA ARG A 250 121.14 23.09 26.60
C ARG A 250 121.52 23.51 28.01
N ASP A 251 121.74 22.54 28.88
CA ASP A 251 122.15 22.80 30.25
C ASP A 251 123.66 23.11 30.28
N LYS A 252 124.01 24.39 30.45
CA LYS A 252 125.37 24.85 30.77
C LYS A 252 125.36 25.19 32.25
N ASN A 253 126.01 24.38 33.10
CA ASN A 253 126.83 24.83 34.25
C ASN A 253 127.31 23.65 35.12
N ASN A 254 128.64 23.54 35.23
CA ASN A 254 129.41 22.63 36.08
C ASN A 254 129.28 23.02 37.56
N THR A 255 128.34 22.40 38.28
CA THR A 255 128.30 22.41 39.75
C THR A 255 127.81 21.03 40.22
N PRO A 256 128.49 20.36 41.18
CA PRO A 256 128.14 19.01 41.59
C PRO A 256 126.83 18.99 42.41
N CYS A 257 125.88 18.10 42.05
CA CYS A 257 124.67 17.81 42.84
C CYS A 257 125.07 16.92 44.02
N ILE A 258 124.84 17.38 45.25
CA ILE A 258 125.05 16.58 46.48
C ILE A 258 123.75 15.86 46.83
N CYS A 259 123.29 15.03 45.90
CA CYS A 259 121.99 14.38 45.95
C CYS A 259 122.25 12.91 46.28
N ARG A 260 122.22 12.55 47.57
CA ARG A 260 122.46 11.19 48.06
C ARG A 260 121.48 10.22 47.39
N VAL A 261 122.03 9.18 46.77
CA VAL A 261 121.30 8.03 46.25
C VAL A 261 120.67 7.28 47.42
N ILE A 262 119.34 7.18 47.43
CA ILE A 262 118.58 6.04 47.96
C ILE A 262 117.49 5.74 46.93
#